data_AF-A0A6A1WHV5-F1
#
_entry.id   AF-A0A6A1WHV5-F1
#
_cell.length_a   1.000
_cell.length_b   1.000
_cell.length_c   1.000
_cell.angle_alpha   90.00
_cell.angle_beta   90.00
_cell.angle_gamma   90.00
#
_symmetry.space_group_name_H-M   'P 1'
#
loop_
_entity.id
_entity.type
_entity.pdbx_description
1 polymer ?
#
loop_
_entity_poly.entity_id
_entity_poly.type
_entity_poly.pdbx_seq_one_letter_code
_entity_poly.pdbx_strand_id
1 'polypeptide(L)'
;MDDPKKTEHLLALDGAKERLQLFKADLLEEGCFDPIVEGCQGVFHTASPVYLVPGNPQSEIIDPAVKGTLNVLRSCAKVPSIKRVVITASMASVMCHGKPLTTEVVFDETWFSDTVRCEELKNWYALSKTLAEESAWKFSEDHGIDLVTICPGFCIGPLIQPAPTFSIEAFLKLVKDDPKKTEHLLALDGAKERLQLFKADLLEEGCFDPIVEGCQGVFHTASPVYLVPGNPQSEIIDPAVKGTLNVLRSCAKVPSIKRVVITASMASVMCHGKPLTTEVVFDETWFSDTVRCEELKNWYALSKTLAEESAWKFSEDHGIDLVTICPGFCIGPLIQPAPTFSIEAFLKLVKGTEIFPDGIYIFVDIRDVVDAHILAFETPTASGRYCVVGRVVHYFEAFKILQKICPSLHLPEKFEDDKPSLPVYKVSQDRARSLGINFIPLEVSLRDTVESLKEKGFLIF
;
A
#
# COMPACT_ATOMS: atom_id res chain seq x y z
N MET A 1 23.90 -28.43 1.91
CA MET A 1 22.84 -28.87 2.84
C MET A 1 23.36 -28.90 4.27
N ASP A 2 24.26 -27.98 4.64
CA ASP A 2 24.99 -28.08 5.92
C ASP A 2 24.29 -27.28 7.04
N ASP A 3 23.17 -26.61 6.73
CA ASP A 3 22.30 -25.93 7.69
C ASP A 3 20.83 -26.29 7.42
N PRO A 4 20.28 -27.28 8.14
CA PRO A 4 18.91 -27.74 7.97
C PRO A 4 17.87 -26.61 8.08
N LYS A 5 18.15 -25.58 8.88
CA LYS A 5 17.23 -24.44 9.10
C LYS A 5 16.98 -23.64 7.84
N LYS A 6 17.95 -23.59 6.91
CA LYS A 6 17.82 -22.84 5.65
C LYS A 6 16.84 -23.48 4.67
N THR A 7 16.57 -24.77 4.79
CA THR A 7 15.71 -25.52 3.84
C THR A 7 14.47 -26.11 4.50
N GLU A 8 14.38 -26.07 5.83
CA GLU A 8 13.26 -26.60 6.62
C GLU A 8 11.91 -26.02 6.19
N HIS A 9 11.86 -24.70 5.93
CA HIS A 9 10.66 -24.04 5.46
C HIS A 9 10.18 -24.52 4.08
N LEU A 10 11.10 -24.98 3.21
CA LEU A 10 10.75 -25.53 1.89
C LEU A 10 10.22 -26.96 2.01
N LEU A 11 10.80 -27.75 2.92
CA LEU A 11 10.35 -29.12 3.19
C LEU A 11 9.06 -29.19 4.00
N ALA A 12 8.70 -28.09 4.68
CA ALA A 12 7.44 -27.93 5.40
C ALA A 12 6.25 -27.58 4.49
N LEU A 13 6.49 -27.29 3.20
CA LEU A 13 5.41 -27.02 2.24
C LEU A 13 4.59 -28.29 1.97
N ASP A 14 3.29 -28.12 1.77
CA ASP A 14 2.38 -29.24 1.52
C ASP A 14 2.76 -30.03 0.26
N GLY A 15 2.98 -31.33 0.45
CA GLY A 15 3.40 -32.24 -0.59
C GLY A 15 4.87 -32.09 -1.03
N ALA A 16 5.71 -31.36 -0.28
CA ALA A 16 7.12 -31.21 -0.60
C ALA A 16 7.90 -32.51 -0.45
N LYS A 17 7.55 -33.35 0.53
CA LYS A 17 8.24 -34.64 0.75
C LYS A 17 8.13 -35.58 -0.45
N GLU A 18 7.05 -35.48 -1.23
CA GLU A 18 6.82 -36.29 -2.42
C GLU A 18 7.26 -35.60 -3.72
N ARG A 19 7.27 -34.26 -3.77
CA ARG A 19 7.40 -33.49 -5.02
C ARG A 19 8.62 -32.55 -5.08
N LEU A 20 9.29 -32.29 -3.98
CA LEU A 20 10.43 -31.38 -3.90
C LEU A 20 11.71 -32.19 -3.68
N GLN A 21 12.67 -32.01 -4.59
CA GLN A 21 14.03 -32.50 -4.43
C GLN A 21 14.97 -31.30 -4.29
N LEU A 22 15.83 -31.36 -3.27
CA LEU A 22 16.80 -30.30 -2.99
C LEU A 22 18.19 -30.78 -3.39
N PHE A 23 18.89 -29.95 -4.16
CA PHE A 23 20.26 -30.22 -4.61
C PHE A 23 21.19 -29.13 -4.07
N LYS A 24 22.43 -29.51 -3.74
CA LYS A 24 23.50 -28.54 -3.49
C LYS A 24 24.17 -28.25 -4.83
N ALA A 25 24.17 -26.99 -5.23
CA ALA A 25 24.80 -26.53 -6.47
C ALA A 25 25.59 -25.25 -6.19
N ASP A 26 26.70 -25.07 -6.91
CA ASP A 26 27.46 -23.84 -6.93
C ASP A 26 27.26 -23.16 -8.29
N LEU A 27 26.69 -21.95 -8.29
CA LEU A 27 26.40 -21.20 -9.51
C LEU A 27 27.64 -21.02 -10.41
N LEU A 28 28.84 -20.97 -9.83
CA LEU A 28 30.08 -20.75 -10.57
C LEU A 28 30.73 -22.05 -11.08
N GLU A 29 30.31 -23.22 -10.59
CA GLU A 29 30.84 -24.51 -11.02
C GLU A 29 30.11 -24.99 -12.29
N GLU A 30 30.83 -25.08 -13.40
CA GLU A 30 30.26 -25.53 -14.67
C GLU A 30 29.81 -27.00 -14.58
N GLY A 31 28.59 -27.28 -15.08
CA GLY A 31 28.02 -28.63 -15.08
C GLY A 31 27.37 -29.06 -13.76
N CYS A 32 27.44 -28.25 -12.70
CA CYS A 32 26.82 -28.60 -11.41
C CYS A 32 25.29 -28.73 -11.47
N PHE A 33 24.65 -28.09 -12.47
CA PHE A 33 23.21 -28.18 -12.71
C PHE A 33 22.81 -29.31 -13.66
N ASP A 34 23.74 -29.97 -14.35
CA ASP A 34 23.45 -31.05 -15.30
C ASP A 34 22.56 -32.15 -14.68
N PRO A 35 22.87 -32.73 -13.50
CA PRO A 35 22.01 -33.75 -12.90
C PRO A 35 20.70 -33.18 -12.32
N ILE A 36 20.63 -31.86 -12.11
CA ILE A 36 19.46 -31.19 -11.50
C ILE A 36 18.36 -30.97 -12.54
N VAL A 37 18.75 -30.65 -13.77
CA VAL A 37 17.82 -30.36 -14.86
C VAL A 37 17.45 -31.61 -15.68
N GLU A 38 18.12 -32.74 -15.44
CA GLU A 38 17.84 -33.99 -16.12
C GLU A 38 16.40 -34.47 -15.85
N GLY A 39 15.64 -34.73 -16.92
CA GLY A 39 14.23 -35.12 -16.83
C GLY A 39 13.24 -33.95 -16.65
N CYS A 40 13.72 -32.71 -16.51
CA CYS A 40 12.84 -31.54 -16.45
C CYS A 40 12.24 -31.22 -17.84
N GLN A 41 11.04 -30.62 -17.84
CA GLN A 41 10.37 -30.11 -19.06
C GLN A 41 10.51 -28.59 -19.21
N GLY A 42 10.90 -27.91 -18.14
CA GLY A 42 11.13 -26.47 -18.10
C GLY A 42 11.86 -26.10 -16.81
N VAL A 43 12.53 -24.95 -16.82
CA VAL A 43 13.36 -24.49 -15.69
C VAL A 43 12.99 -23.05 -15.33
N PHE A 44 12.88 -22.79 -14.03
CA PHE A 44 12.74 -21.43 -13.48
C PHE A 44 14.02 -21.08 -12.73
N HIS A 45 14.80 -20.15 -13.25
CA HIS A 45 16.02 -19.66 -12.63
C HIS A 45 15.78 -18.29 -11.98
N THR A 46 15.67 -18.31 -10.65
CA THR A 46 15.35 -17.13 -9.83
C THR A 46 16.53 -16.65 -8.98
N ALA A 47 17.68 -17.33 -9.06
CA ALA A 47 18.83 -17.10 -8.19
C ALA A 47 19.76 -16.04 -8.77
N SER A 48 20.04 -14.99 -8.00
CA SER A 48 21.05 -13.99 -8.38
C SER A 48 21.58 -13.27 -7.14
N PRO A 49 22.88 -12.97 -7.07
CA PRO A 49 23.47 -12.32 -5.90
C PRO A 49 23.00 -10.88 -5.74
N VAL A 50 22.78 -10.47 -4.50
CA VAL A 50 22.42 -9.10 -4.14
C VAL A 50 23.44 -8.61 -3.11
N TYR A 51 24.42 -7.84 -3.57
CA TYR A 51 25.37 -7.13 -2.71
C TYR A 51 25.33 -5.65 -3.07
N LEU A 52 24.90 -4.81 -2.13
CA LEU A 52 24.70 -3.37 -2.39
C LEU A 52 26.01 -2.57 -2.38
N VAL A 53 27.06 -3.09 -1.72
CA VAL A 53 28.39 -2.48 -1.65
C VAL A 53 29.44 -3.60 -1.74
N PRO A 54 29.79 -4.06 -2.95
CA PRO A 54 30.81 -5.08 -3.12
C PRO A 54 32.22 -4.53 -2.85
N GLY A 55 33.11 -5.36 -2.30
CA GLY A 55 34.54 -5.06 -2.22
C GLY A 55 35.19 -5.17 -3.60
N ASN A 56 34.92 -6.27 -4.31
CA ASN A 56 35.28 -6.47 -5.71
C ASN A 56 34.01 -6.77 -6.55
N PRO A 57 33.46 -5.76 -7.26
CA PRO A 57 32.24 -5.92 -8.06
C PRO A 57 32.28 -7.06 -9.08
N GLN A 58 33.45 -7.29 -9.69
CA GLN A 58 33.61 -8.30 -10.73
C GLN A 58 33.39 -9.70 -10.15
N SER A 59 34.11 -10.06 -9.09
CA SER A 59 34.05 -11.40 -8.52
C SER A 59 32.83 -11.62 -7.61
N GLU A 60 32.28 -10.57 -7.02
CA GLU A 60 31.21 -10.69 -6.01
C GLU A 60 29.80 -10.56 -6.60
N ILE A 61 29.63 -9.88 -7.75
CA ILE A 61 28.30 -9.62 -8.32
C ILE A 61 28.23 -9.96 -9.81
N ILE A 62 29.14 -9.43 -10.62
CA ILE A 62 29.05 -9.54 -12.09
C ILE A 62 29.27 -10.98 -12.54
N ASP A 63 30.41 -11.58 -12.17
CA ASP A 63 30.75 -12.96 -12.53
C ASP A 63 29.70 -13.96 -12.00
N PRO A 64 29.29 -13.92 -10.72
CA PRO A 64 28.22 -14.78 -10.22
C PRO A 64 26.88 -14.65 -10.95
N ALA A 65 26.45 -13.43 -11.32
CA ALA A 65 25.21 -13.24 -12.06
C ALA A 65 25.32 -13.79 -13.48
N VAL A 66 26.33 -13.36 -14.24
CA VAL A 66 26.47 -13.72 -15.65
C VAL A 66 26.84 -15.20 -15.82
N LYS A 67 27.91 -15.66 -15.15
CA LYS A 67 28.36 -17.05 -15.27
C LYS A 67 27.35 -18.00 -14.64
N GLY A 68 26.71 -17.62 -13.53
CA GLY A 68 25.66 -18.40 -12.89
C GLY A 68 24.48 -18.66 -13.82
N THR A 69 23.94 -17.60 -14.44
CA THR A 69 22.85 -17.74 -15.40
C THR A 69 23.26 -18.57 -16.62
N LEU A 70 24.45 -18.34 -17.18
CA LEU A 70 24.94 -19.13 -18.32
C LEU A 70 25.18 -20.60 -17.97
N ASN A 71 25.68 -20.92 -16.78
CA ASN A 71 25.88 -22.30 -16.35
C ASN A 71 24.56 -23.07 -16.29
N VAL A 72 23.49 -22.44 -15.77
CA VAL A 72 22.15 -23.02 -15.77
C VAL A 72 21.64 -23.24 -17.19
N LEU A 73 21.79 -22.25 -18.08
CA LEU A 73 21.36 -22.37 -19.47
C LEU A 73 22.15 -23.45 -20.24
N ARG A 74 23.46 -23.57 -20.02
CA ARG A 74 24.28 -24.65 -20.60
C ARG A 74 23.80 -26.03 -20.17
N SER A 75 23.45 -26.20 -18.90
CA SER A 75 22.87 -27.45 -18.42
C SER A 75 21.50 -27.71 -19.07
N CYS A 76 20.66 -26.68 -19.20
CA CYS A 76 19.37 -26.79 -19.89
C CYS A 76 19.53 -27.20 -21.36
N ALA A 77 20.49 -26.61 -22.07
CA ALA A 77 20.76 -26.91 -23.48
C ALA A 77 21.18 -28.37 -23.74
N LYS A 78 21.73 -29.06 -22.74
CA LYS A 78 22.08 -30.48 -22.83
C LYS A 78 20.87 -31.41 -22.75
N VAL A 79 19.70 -30.91 -22.31
CA VAL A 79 18.50 -31.72 -22.04
C VAL A 79 17.40 -31.43 -23.08
N PRO A 80 17.16 -32.32 -24.05
CA PRO A 80 16.23 -32.06 -25.16
C PRO A 80 14.76 -31.84 -24.76
N SER A 81 14.35 -32.28 -23.57
CA SER A 81 13.00 -32.06 -23.06
C SER A 81 12.77 -30.64 -22.55
N ILE A 82 13.83 -29.89 -22.24
CA ILE A 82 13.70 -28.51 -21.79
C ILE A 82 13.61 -27.61 -23.01
N LYS A 83 12.38 -27.20 -23.33
CA LYS A 83 12.13 -26.28 -24.43
C LYS A 83 12.07 -24.82 -23.96
N ARG A 84 11.62 -24.60 -22.73
CA ARG A 84 11.41 -23.28 -22.16
C ARG A 84 12.19 -23.09 -20.86
N VAL A 85 12.91 -21.99 -20.77
CA VAL A 85 13.58 -21.54 -19.54
C VAL A 85 13.02 -20.17 -19.18
N VAL A 86 12.64 -20.02 -17.92
CA VAL A 86 12.17 -18.76 -17.36
C VAL A 86 13.28 -18.23 -16.45
N ILE A 87 13.78 -17.03 -16.71
CA ILE A 87 14.76 -16.38 -15.84
C ILE A 87 14.16 -15.14 -15.18
N THR A 88 14.51 -14.90 -13.92
CA THR A 88 14.15 -13.67 -13.23
C THR A 88 15.19 -12.59 -13.51
N ALA A 89 14.85 -11.68 -14.41
CA ALA A 89 15.55 -10.43 -14.67
C ALA A 89 15.36 -9.44 -13.49
N SER A 90 15.60 -8.14 -13.68
CA SER A 90 15.39 -7.14 -12.64
C SER A 90 15.12 -5.79 -13.27
N MET A 91 14.29 -4.93 -12.70
CA MET A 91 14.16 -3.56 -13.20
C MET A 91 15.51 -2.82 -13.24
N ALA A 92 16.51 -3.24 -12.47
CA ALA A 92 17.87 -2.73 -12.59
C ALA A 92 18.50 -2.98 -13.98
N SER A 93 18.06 -3.99 -14.73
CA SER A 93 18.51 -4.27 -16.12
C SER A 93 17.92 -3.33 -17.17
N VAL A 94 16.94 -2.48 -16.81
CA VAL A 94 16.24 -1.60 -17.78
C VAL A 94 16.18 -0.12 -17.38
N MET A 95 16.56 0.22 -16.13
CA MET A 95 16.36 1.56 -15.56
C MET A 95 17.58 2.50 -15.63
N CYS A 96 18.78 1.99 -15.89
CA CYS A 96 20.03 2.76 -15.84
C CYS A 96 20.45 3.26 -17.23
N HIS A 97 19.59 4.00 -17.94
CA HIS A 97 19.82 4.44 -19.32
C HIS A 97 19.99 5.96 -19.50
N GLY A 98 19.83 6.76 -18.43
CA GLY A 98 20.09 8.21 -18.45
C GLY A 98 19.18 9.06 -19.35
N LYS A 99 18.17 8.45 -20.00
CA LYS A 99 17.17 9.17 -20.79
C LYS A 99 16.02 9.64 -19.89
N PRO A 100 15.36 10.76 -20.18
CA PRO A 100 14.17 11.19 -19.45
C PRO A 100 13.07 10.13 -19.54
N LEU A 101 12.52 9.74 -18.39
CA LEU A 101 11.38 8.84 -18.31
C LEU A 101 10.10 9.63 -18.59
N THR A 102 9.75 9.75 -19.87
CA THR A 102 8.50 10.39 -20.31
C THR A 102 7.43 9.33 -20.61
N THR A 103 6.16 9.73 -20.62
CA THR A 103 5.00 8.86 -20.90
C THR A 103 5.02 8.22 -22.29
N GLU A 104 5.97 8.60 -23.16
CA GLU A 104 6.16 8.09 -24.51
C GLU A 104 7.22 6.97 -24.62
N VAL A 105 8.00 6.71 -23.56
CA VAL A 105 9.03 5.68 -23.58
C VAL A 105 8.40 4.30 -23.35
N VAL A 106 8.47 3.44 -24.37
CA VAL A 106 8.04 2.05 -24.29
C VAL A 106 9.23 1.19 -23.86
N PHE A 107 9.07 0.49 -22.74
CA PHE A 107 10.00 -0.54 -22.29
C PHE A 107 9.57 -1.87 -22.93
N ASP A 108 10.23 -2.22 -24.02
CA ASP A 108 10.05 -3.51 -24.70
C ASP A 108 11.27 -4.42 -24.50
N GLU A 109 11.26 -5.60 -25.11
CA GLU A 109 12.30 -6.62 -24.98
C GLU A 109 13.67 -6.20 -25.55
N THR A 110 13.76 -5.02 -26.20
CA THR A 110 15.01 -4.45 -26.70
C THR A 110 15.59 -3.39 -25.75
N TRP A 111 14.87 -3.06 -24.68
CA TRP A 111 15.24 -1.99 -23.78
C TRP A 111 16.10 -2.49 -22.62
N PHE A 112 17.38 -2.12 -22.63
CA PHE A 112 18.35 -2.41 -21.56
C PHE A 112 18.95 -1.13 -20.95
N SER A 113 19.39 -1.25 -19.70
CA SER A 113 20.25 -0.29 -19.02
C SER A 113 21.53 -0.08 -19.83
N ASP A 114 22.05 1.15 -19.81
CA ASP A 114 23.33 1.48 -20.42
C ASP A 114 24.46 0.97 -19.52
N THR A 115 25.19 -0.03 -20.00
CA THR A 115 26.26 -0.70 -19.23
C THR A 115 27.42 0.23 -18.92
N VAL A 116 27.79 1.14 -19.85
CA VAL A 116 28.83 2.15 -19.63
C VAL A 116 28.39 3.10 -18.52
N ARG A 117 27.14 3.55 -18.56
CA ARG A 117 26.57 4.40 -17.51
C ARG A 117 26.51 3.68 -16.15
N CYS A 118 26.16 2.39 -16.14
CA CYS A 118 26.17 1.61 -14.91
C CYS A 118 27.57 1.57 -14.27
N GLU A 119 28.62 1.42 -15.07
CA GLU A 119 30.02 1.45 -14.61
C GLU A 119 30.42 2.84 -14.09
N GLU A 120 30.09 3.91 -14.82
CA GLU A 120 30.38 5.30 -14.42
C GLU A 120 29.74 5.64 -13.07
N LEU A 121 28.47 5.25 -12.88
CA LEU A 121 27.72 5.45 -11.64
C LEU A 121 28.08 4.46 -10.54
N LYS A 122 28.97 3.50 -10.82
CA LYS A 122 29.31 2.38 -9.94
C LYS A 122 28.06 1.61 -9.47
N ASN A 123 27.04 1.53 -10.31
CA ASN A 123 25.83 0.76 -10.08
C ASN A 123 26.04 -0.70 -10.52
N TRP A 124 26.88 -1.40 -9.76
CA TRP A 124 27.33 -2.75 -10.08
C TRP A 124 26.21 -3.79 -10.12
N TYR A 125 25.13 -3.55 -9.38
CA TYR A 125 23.96 -4.41 -9.39
C TYR A 125 23.15 -4.25 -10.69
N ALA A 126 22.91 -3.01 -11.15
CA ALA A 126 22.28 -2.80 -12.45
C ALA A 126 23.14 -3.37 -13.59
N LEU A 127 24.46 -3.15 -13.53
CA LEU A 127 25.39 -3.70 -14.51
C LEU A 127 25.31 -5.23 -14.60
N SER A 128 25.38 -5.93 -13.47
CA SER A 128 25.37 -7.39 -13.45
C SER A 128 24.07 -7.99 -13.96
N LYS A 129 22.93 -7.37 -13.63
CA LYS A 129 21.60 -7.81 -14.10
C LYS A 129 21.43 -7.62 -15.60
N THR A 130 21.88 -6.47 -16.10
CA THR A 130 21.87 -6.16 -17.53
C THR A 130 22.69 -7.17 -18.31
N LEU A 131 23.96 -7.37 -17.91
CA LEU A 131 24.86 -8.30 -18.59
C LEU A 131 24.39 -9.75 -18.51
N ALA A 132 23.79 -10.16 -17.39
CA ALA A 132 23.27 -11.52 -17.23
C ALA A 132 22.07 -11.78 -18.14
N GLU A 133 21.15 -10.82 -18.25
CA GLU A 133 19.97 -10.92 -19.11
C GLU A 133 20.36 -10.87 -20.60
N GLU A 134 21.23 -9.94 -21.01
CA GLU A 134 21.74 -9.88 -22.40
C GLU A 134 22.47 -11.18 -22.77
N SER A 135 23.30 -11.71 -21.87
CA SER A 135 24.01 -12.98 -22.09
C SER A 135 23.04 -14.16 -22.19
N ALA A 136 21.97 -14.16 -21.41
CA ALA A 136 20.96 -15.21 -21.42
C ALA A 136 20.15 -15.21 -22.72
N TRP A 137 19.70 -14.03 -23.18
CA TRP A 137 19.00 -13.87 -24.46
C TRP A 137 19.86 -14.37 -25.61
N LYS A 138 21.11 -13.90 -25.69
CA LYS A 138 22.04 -14.31 -26.72
C LYS A 138 22.29 -15.82 -26.72
N PHE A 139 22.59 -16.39 -25.55
CA PHE A 139 22.82 -17.82 -25.44
C PHE A 139 21.59 -18.63 -25.86
N SER A 140 20.40 -18.20 -25.45
CA SER A 140 19.15 -18.90 -25.74
C SER A 140 18.82 -18.88 -27.22
N GLU A 141 19.06 -17.75 -27.91
CA GLU A 141 18.94 -17.63 -29.35
C GLU A 141 19.90 -18.59 -30.07
N ASP A 142 21.18 -18.60 -29.68
CA ASP A 142 22.22 -19.47 -30.28
C ASP A 142 21.92 -20.98 -30.10
N HIS A 143 21.18 -21.36 -29.07
CA HIS A 143 20.92 -22.76 -28.70
C HIS A 143 19.46 -23.20 -28.86
N GLY A 144 18.59 -22.33 -29.40
CA GLY A 144 17.18 -22.64 -29.64
C GLY A 144 16.35 -22.87 -28.38
N ILE A 145 16.70 -22.21 -27.27
CA ILE A 145 15.92 -22.23 -26.03
C ILE A 145 14.86 -21.13 -26.10
N ASP A 146 13.59 -21.47 -25.82
CA ASP A 146 12.51 -20.50 -25.62
C ASP A 146 12.70 -19.82 -24.27
N LEU A 147 13.39 -18.68 -24.26
CA LEU A 147 13.68 -17.91 -23.06
C LEU A 147 12.54 -16.95 -22.75
N VAL A 148 12.06 -16.99 -21.52
CA VAL A 148 11.14 -15.99 -20.97
C VAL A 148 11.85 -15.25 -19.85
N THR A 149 12.02 -13.94 -19.99
CA THR A 149 12.48 -13.09 -18.89
C THR A 149 11.29 -12.52 -18.14
N ILE A 150 11.35 -12.57 -16.81
CA ILE A 150 10.41 -11.88 -15.94
C ILE A 150 11.20 -10.75 -15.30
N CYS A 151 10.83 -9.48 -15.55
CA CYS A 151 11.55 -8.29 -15.07
C CYS A 151 10.83 -7.63 -13.88
N PRO A 152 11.03 -8.12 -12.65
CA PRO A 152 10.39 -7.58 -11.45
C PRO A 152 11.03 -6.25 -11.00
N GLY A 153 10.18 -5.33 -10.53
CA GLY A 153 10.60 -4.09 -9.86
C GLY A 153 11.43 -4.32 -8.60
N PHE A 154 11.09 -5.34 -7.84
CA PHE A 154 11.75 -5.71 -6.61
C PHE A 154 11.33 -7.14 -6.24
N CYS A 155 12.27 -8.04 -5.96
CA CYS A 155 11.98 -9.41 -5.52
C CYS A 155 12.60 -9.66 -4.16
N ILE A 156 11.76 -9.85 -3.15
CA ILE A 156 12.10 -10.48 -1.87
C ILE A 156 11.21 -11.73 -1.78
N GLY A 157 11.80 -12.92 -1.72
CA GLY A 157 11.04 -14.17 -1.73
C GLY A 157 10.59 -14.65 -0.33
N PRO A 158 9.79 -15.74 -0.24
CA PRO A 158 9.13 -16.47 -1.33
C PRO A 158 7.61 -16.68 -1.12
N LEU A 159 6.83 -16.80 -2.21
CA LEU A 159 5.66 -17.72 -2.31
C LEU A 159 5.13 -17.80 -3.77
N ILE A 160 5.19 -19.01 -4.32
CA ILE A 160 4.49 -19.47 -5.54
C ILE A 160 3.53 -20.56 -5.06
N GLN A 161 2.26 -20.55 -5.48
CA GLN A 161 1.40 -21.75 -5.55
C GLN A 161 0.26 -21.63 -6.58
N PRO A 162 -0.30 -22.77 -7.06
CA PRO A 162 -0.73 -22.98 -8.46
C PRO A 162 -2.26 -23.04 -8.69
N ALA A 163 -2.67 -22.79 -9.94
CA ALA A 163 -4.06 -22.83 -10.46
C ALA A 163 -4.75 -24.21 -10.33
N PRO A 164 -6.11 -24.32 -10.39
CA PRO A 164 -6.84 -24.41 -11.69
C PRO A 164 -8.31 -23.86 -11.67
N THR A 165 -8.93 -23.36 -12.75
CA THR A 165 -9.57 -24.12 -13.86
C THR A 165 -10.24 -23.16 -14.86
N PHE A 166 -10.35 -23.62 -16.11
CA PHE A 166 -10.90 -23.02 -17.35
C PHE A 166 -12.38 -22.53 -17.30
N SER A 167 -12.97 -22.35 -16.12
CA SER A 167 -14.40 -22.00 -15.94
C SER A 167 -14.64 -20.56 -15.47
N ILE A 168 -13.59 -19.76 -15.30
CA ILE A 168 -13.67 -18.41 -14.72
C ILE A 168 -13.75 -17.31 -15.81
N GLU A 169 -13.24 -17.55 -17.02
CA GLU A 169 -13.32 -16.58 -18.14
C GLU A 169 -14.76 -16.28 -18.57
N ALA A 170 -15.70 -17.21 -18.36
CA ALA A 170 -17.12 -17.00 -18.63
C ALA A 170 -17.85 -16.20 -17.52
N PHE A 171 -17.33 -16.20 -16.29
CA PHE A 171 -17.95 -15.54 -15.14
C PHE A 171 -17.37 -14.14 -14.86
N LEU A 172 -16.07 -13.93 -15.15
CA LEU A 172 -15.42 -12.61 -15.06
C LEU A 172 -15.98 -11.57 -16.04
N LYS A 173 -16.72 -12.02 -17.07
CA LYS A 173 -17.40 -11.11 -18.01
C LYS A 173 -18.70 -10.51 -17.46
N LEU A 174 -19.17 -10.90 -16.27
CA LEU A 174 -20.49 -10.49 -15.78
C LEU A 174 -20.53 -9.65 -14.49
N VAL A 175 -19.39 -9.26 -13.89
CA VAL A 175 -19.41 -8.41 -12.67
C VAL A 175 -18.29 -7.34 -12.70
N LYS A 176 -18.40 -6.39 -13.64
CA LYS A 176 -17.73 -5.09 -13.62
C LYS A 176 -18.74 -4.05 -13.13
N ASP A 177 -18.81 -3.80 -11.83
CA ASP A 177 -19.58 -2.67 -11.29
C ASP A 177 -18.81 -1.36 -11.56
N ASP A 178 -19.44 -0.48 -12.35
CA ASP A 178 -19.02 0.85 -12.81
C ASP A 178 -17.50 1.07 -13.02
N PRO A 179 -16.98 0.87 -14.25
CA PRO A 179 -15.59 1.19 -14.59
C PRO A 179 -15.13 2.58 -14.13
N LYS A 180 -16.03 3.58 -14.08
CA LYS A 180 -15.67 4.94 -13.63
C LYS A 180 -15.20 4.97 -12.17
N LYS A 181 -15.61 4.02 -11.35
CA LYS A 181 -15.24 3.92 -9.92
C LYS A 181 -13.97 3.10 -9.68
N THR A 182 -13.52 2.31 -10.65
CA THR A 182 -12.41 1.36 -10.46
C THR A 182 -11.23 1.60 -11.41
N GLU A 183 -11.43 2.32 -12.52
CA GLU A 183 -10.40 2.58 -13.53
C GLU A 183 -9.18 3.30 -12.97
N HIS A 184 -9.37 4.28 -12.08
CA HIS A 184 -8.26 4.98 -11.43
C HIS A 184 -7.40 4.08 -10.54
N LEU A 185 -7.93 2.95 -10.04
CA LEU A 185 -7.17 1.96 -9.28
C LEU A 185 -6.43 1.01 -10.22
N LEU A 186 -7.08 0.59 -11.30
CA LEU A 186 -6.48 -0.27 -12.34
C LEU A 186 -5.37 0.43 -13.14
N ALA A 187 -5.37 1.77 -13.14
CA ALA A 187 -4.35 2.60 -13.75
C ALA A 187 -3.11 2.82 -12.88
N LEU A 188 -3.11 2.39 -11.61
CA LEU A 188 -1.95 2.53 -10.72
C LEU A 188 -0.81 1.61 -11.17
N ASP A 189 0.42 2.07 -10.96
CA ASP A 189 1.63 1.31 -11.29
C ASP A 189 1.64 -0.03 -10.54
N GLY A 190 1.70 -1.12 -11.30
CA GLY A 190 1.70 -2.48 -10.77
C GLY A 190 0.32 -3.07 -10.44
N ALA A 191 -0.78 -2.35 -10.72
CA ALA A 191 -2.12 -2.85 -10.47
C ALA A 191 -2.47 -4.06 -11.35
N LYS A 192 -2.01 -4.11 -12.60
CA LYS A 192 -2.29 -5.22 -13.51
C LYS A 192 -1.74 -6.55 -13.00
N GLU A 193 -0.65 -6.51 -12.24
CA GLU A 193 0.06 -7.67 -11.74
C GLU A 193 -0.35 -8.03 -10.30
N ARG A 194 -0.71 -7.04 -9.48
CA ARG A 194 -0.86 -7.21 -8.02
C ARG A 194 -2.21 -6.81 -7.45
N LEU A 195 -3.04 -6.07 -8.18
CA LEU A 195 -4.37 -5.65 -7.72
C LEU A 195 -5.42 -6.66 -8.19
N GLN A 196 -6.09 -7.28 -7.23
CA GLN A 196 -7.28 -8.10 -7.49
C GLN A 196 -8.49 -7.38 -6.91
N LEU A 197 -9.49 -7.14 -7.77
CA LEU A 197 -10.75 -6.51 -7.36
C LEU A 197 -11.79 -7.59 -7.12
N PHE A 198 -12.35 -7.60 -5.91
CA PHE A 198 -13.45 -8.48 -5.52
C PHE A 198 -14.68 -7.63 -5.26
N LYS A 199 -15.85 -8.16 -5.64
CA LYS A 199 -17.12 -7.57 -5.22
C LYS A 199 -17.45 -8.08 -3.82
N ALA A 200 -17.65 -7.15 -2.91
CA ALA A 200 -18.10 -7.41 -1.55
C ALA A 200 -19.00 -6.27 -1.09
N ASP A 201 -20.08 -6.61 -0.38
CA ASP A 201 -20.91 -5.66 0.32
C ASP A 201 -20.61 -5.75 1.81
N LEU A 202 -20.29 -4.62 2.43
CA LEU A 202 -19.92 -4.53 3.83
C LEU A 202 -20.98 -5.15 4.77
N LEU A 203 -22.25 -5.12 4.39
CA LEU A 203 -23.38 -5.64 5.18
C LEU A 203 -23.81 -7.05 4.77
N GLU A 204 -23.24 -7.61 3.70
CA GLU A 204 -23.47 -8.99 3.31
C GLU A 204 -22.56 -9.93 4.11
N GLU A 205 -23.19 -10.67 5.00
CA GLU A 205 -22.52 -11.62 5.89
C GLU A 205 -21.66 -12.65 5.15
N GLY A 206 -20.39 -12.75 5.52
CA GLY A 206 -19.46 -13.75 4.97
C GLY A 206 -18.90 -13.44 3.57
N CYS A 207 -19.27 -12.31 2.95
CA CYS A 207 -18.77 -11.94 1.62
C CYS A 207 -17.24 -11.73 1.59
N PHE A 208 -16.63 -11.45 2.75
CA PHE A 208 -15.17 -11.29 2.91
C PHE A 208 -14.44 -12.60 3.18
N ASP A 209 -15.14 -13.70 3.51
CA ASP A 209 -14.51 -15.00 3.83
C ASP A 209 -13.54 -15.47 2.74
N PRO A 210 -13.92 -15.52 1.44
CA PRO A 210 -12.98 -15.95 0.39
C PRO A 210 -11.94 -14.87 0.04
N ILE A 211 -12.16 -13.62 0.42
CA ILE A 211 -11.29 -12.48 0.07
C ILE A 211 -10.09 -12.42 1.01
N VAL A 212 -10.29 -12.72 2.28
CA VAL A 212 -9.23 -12.65 3.31
C VAL A 212 -8.42 -13.96 3.42
N GLU A 213 -8.87 -15.03 2.75
CA GLU A 213 -8.17 -16.31 2.72
C GLU A 213 -6.76 -16.14 2.10
N GLY A 214 -5.74 -16.65 2.80
CA GLY A 214 -4.34 -16.52 2.38
C GLY A 214 -3.72 -15.14 2.61
N CYS A 215 -4.48 -14.14 3.08
CA CYS A 215 -3.92 -12.84 3.45
C CYS A 215 -3.10 -12.94 4.75
N GLN A 216 -2.06 -12.11 4.85
CA GLN A 216 -1.28 -11.94 6.08
C GLN A 216 -1.71 -10.73 6.91
N GLY A 217 -2.42 -9.79 6.28
CA GLY A 217 -2.91 -8.59 6.91
C GLY A 217 -4.16 -8.10 6.22
N VAL A 218 -5.02 -7.43 6.97
CA VAL A 218 -6.25 -6.83 6.45
C VAL A 218 -6.30 -5.35 6.86
N PHE A 219 -6.49 -4.49 5.87
CA PHE A 219 -6.71 -3.05 6.07
C PHE A 219 -8.20 -2.75 5.89
N HIS A 220 -8.91 -2.57 7.00
CA HIS A 220 -10.34 -2.24 6.96
C HIS A 220 -10.53 -0.72 6.98
N THR A 221 -10.71 -0.15 5.79
CA THR A 221 -10.90 1.29 5.57
C THR A 221 -12.35 1.67 5.25
N ALA A 222 -13.19 0.68 4.94
CA ALA A 222 -14.55 0.89 4.47
C ALA A 222 -15.49 1.30 5.61
N SER A 223 -16.10 2.47 5.50
CA SER A 223 -17.05 2.97 6.49
C SER A 223 -17.93 4.06 5.87
N PRO A 224 -19.23 4.11 6.19
CA PRO A 224 -20.10 5.21 5.75
C PRO A 224 -19.62 6.55 6.35
N VAL A 225 -19.75 7.63 5.58
CA VAL A 225 -19.44 8.99 6.03
C VAL A 225 -20.63 9.90 5.73
N TYR A 226 -21.48 10.11 6.73
CA TYR A 226 -22.62 11.03 6.66
C TYR A 226 -22.67 11.89 7.93
N LEU A 227 -22.64 13.22 7.80
CA LEU A 227 -22.79 14.10 8.97
C LEU A 227 -24.25 14.34 9.36
N VAL A 228 -25.17 14.24 8.40
CA VAL A 228 -26.61 14.50 8.60
C VAL A 228 -27.42 13.34 7.99
N PRO A 229 -27.44 12.17 8.64
CA PRO A 229 -28.27 11.04 8.21
C PRO A 229 -29.76 11.32 8.46
N GLY A 230 -30.63 10.76 7.63
CA GLY A 230 -32.08 10.78 7.85
C GLY A 230 -32.46 9.89 9.03
N ASN A 231 -32.02 8.64 8.99
CA ASN A 231 -32.06 7.70 10.11
C ASN A 231 -30.63 7.33 10.58
N PRO A 232 -30.14 7.92 11.68
CA PRO A 232 -28.80 7.64 12.19
C PRO A 232 -28.51 6.14 12.43
N GLN A 233 -29.50 5.39 12.92
CA GLN A 233 -29.28 3.99 13.26
C GLN A 233 -29.00 3.18 12.00
N SER A 234 -29.88 3.24 10.99
CA SER A 234 -29.77 2.40 9.80
C SER A 234 -28.77 2.91 8.77
N GLU A 235 -28.51 4.22 8.72
CA GLU A 235 -27.68 4.82 7.67
C GLU A 235 -26.20 4.96 8.06
N ILE A 236 -25.87 5.03 9.36
CA ILE A 236 -24.48 5.23 9.78
C ILE A 236 -24.02 4.33 10.94
N ILE A 237 -24.81 4.18 12.00
CA ILE A 237 -24.38 3.40 13.19
C ILE A 237 -24.32 1.90 12.85
N ASP A 238 -25.44 1.32 12.40
CA ASP A 238 -25.52 -0.10 12.06
C ASP A 238 -24.51 -0.48 10.98
N PRO A 239 -24.38 0.26 9.86
CA PRO A 239 -23.43 -0.14 8.83
C PRO A 239 -21.98 -0.05 9.28
N ALA A 240 -21.62 0.94 10.12
CA ALA A 240 -20.26 1.05 10.66
C ALA A 240 -19.93 -0.11 11.60
N VAL A 241 -20.82 -0.43 12.54
CA VAL A 241 -20.60 -1.51 13.54
C VAL A 241 -20.68 -2.89 12.90
N LYS A 242 -21.79 -3.20 12.21
CA LYS A 242 -22.01 -4.52 11.60
C LYS A 242 -20.97 -4.80 10.52
N GLY A 243 -20.65 -3.80 9.72
CA GLY A 243 -19.62 -3.90 8.69
C GLY A 243 -18.24 -4.25 9.25
N THR A 244 -17.83 -3.54 10.30
CA THR A 244 -16.55 -3.80 10.96
C THR A 244 -16.49 -5.20 11.56
N LEU A 245 -17.57 -5.64 12.23
CA LEU A 245 -17.66 -6.99 12.78
C LEU A 245 -17.72 -8.07 11.70
N ASN A 246 -18.31 -7.79 10.54
CA ASN A 246 -18.35 -8.72 9.41
C ASN A 246 -16.94 -9.02 8.90
N VAL A 247 -16.14 -7.98 8.63
CA VAL A 247 -14.74 -8.14 8.22
C VAL A 247 -13.93 -8.89 9.28
N LEU A 248 -14.06 -8.51 10.56
CA LEU A 248 -13.32 -9.16 11.64
C LEU A 248 -13.71 -10.64 11.83
N ARG A 249 -14.98 -10.99 11.64
CA ARG A 249 -15.43 -12.39 11.68
C ARG A 249 -14.86 -13.21 10.53
N SER A 250 -14.70 -12.64 9.34
CA SER A 250 -13.96 -13.30 8.26
C SER A 250 -12.49 -13.46 8.63
N CYS A 251 -11.87 -12.43 9.22
CA CYS A 251 -10.46 -12.50 9.63
C CYS A 251 -10.20 -13.58 10.70
N ALA A 252 -11.10 -13.70 11.69
CA ALA A 252 -10.99 -14.69 12.76
C ALA A 252 -10.97 -16.15 12.26
N LYS A 253 -11.49 -16.41 11.06
CA LYS A 253 -11.53 -17.75 10.46
C LYS A 253 -10.21 -18.13 9.78
N VAL A 254 -9.33 -17.16 9.51
CA VAL A 254 -8.15 -17.35 8.64
C VAL A 254 -6.85 -17.29 9.47
N PRO A 255 -6.18 -18.44 9.70
CA PRO A 255 -4.98 -18.49 10.55
C PRO A 255 -3.76 -17.73 10.01
N SER A 256 -3.72 -17.42 8.70
CA SER A 256 -2.60 -16.70 8.11
C SER A 256 -2.59 -15.21 8.44
N ILE A 257 -3.71 -14.65 8.91
CA ILE A 257 -3.82 -13.24 9.26
C ILE A 257 -3.04 -12.98 10.54
N LYS A 258 -2.04 -12.11 10.41
CA LYS A 258 -1.14 -11.73 11.50
C LYS A 258 -1.61 -10.47 12.21
N ARG A 259 -2.21 -9.52 11.49
CA ARG A 259 -2.67 -8.24 12.03
C ARG A 259 -3.79 -7.65 11.17
N VAL A 260 -4.77 -7.04 11.83
CA VAL A 260 -5.79 -6.21 11.20
C VAL A 260 -5.50 -4.75 11.55
N VAL A 261 -5.54 -3.86 10.55
CA VAL A 261 -5.43 -2.42 10.74
C VAL A 261 -6.75 -1.77 10.34
N ILE A 262 -7.40 -1.07 11.26
CA ILE A 262 -8.70 -0.42 11.02
C ILE A 262 -8.53 1.09 10.93
N THR A 263 -9.17 1.71 9.93
CA THR A 263 -9.31 3.17 9.87
C THR A 263 -10.45 3.62 10.82
N ALA A 264 -10.05 4.02 12.02
CA ALA A 264 -10.91 4.73 12.98
C ALA A 264 -11.01 6.22 12.60
N SER A 265 -11.10 7.12 13.57
CA SER A 265 -11.21 8.56 13.32
C SER A 265 -10.84 9.35 14.57
N MET A 266 -10.33 10.58 14.43
CA MET A 266 -10.28 11.49 15.59
C MET A 266 -11.68 11.77 16.19
N ALA A 267 -12.76 11.51 15.44
CA ALA A 267 -14.13 11.56 15.95
C ALA A 267 -14.44 10.51 17.04
N SER A 268 -13.66 9.42 17.15
CA SER A 268 -13.75 8.47 18.27
C SER A 268 -12.81 8.82 19.43
N VAL A 269 -12.06 9.92 19.34
CA VAL A 269 -11.13 10.42 20.36
C VAL A 269 -11.66 11.70 21.02
N MET A 270 -12.24 12.61 20.23
CA MET A 270 -12.40 14.02 20.63
C MET A 270 -13.81 14.43 21.11
N CYS A 271 -14.84 13.61 20.95
CA CYS A 271 -16.18 13.98 21.38
C CYS A 271 -16.36 13.74 22.89
N HIS A 272 -15.94 14.71 23.71
CA HIS A 272 -16.09 14.68 25.16
C HIS A 272 -16.73 15.97 25.69
N GLY A 273 -17.30 15.92 26.89
CA GLY A 273 -17.97 17.05 27.52
C GLY A 273 -17.04 18.08 28.21
N LYS A 274 -15.72 18.00 28.02
CA LYS A 274 -14.77 18.91 28.70
C LYS A 274 -14.51 20.15 27.83
N PRO A 275 -14.33 21.34 28.43
CA PRO A 275 -13.94 22.53 27.67
C PRO A 275 -12.62 22.29 26.93
N LEU A 276 -12.60 22.63 25.64
CA LEU A 276 -11.38 22.60 24.83
C LEU A 276 -10.61 23.90 25.11
N THR A 277 -9.45 23.77 25.75
CA THR A 277 -8.54 24.89 26.05
C THR A 277 -7.16 24.60 25.47
N THR A 278 -6.34 25.64 25.31
CA THR A 278 -5.01 25.53 24.67
C THR A 278 -4.03 24.57 25.36
N GLU A 279 -4.35 24.21 26.60
CA GLU A 279 -3.62 23.25 27.42
C GLU A 279 -4.02 21.78 27.15
N VAL A 280 -5.16 21.56 26.48
CA VAL A 280 -5.63 20.22 26.13
C VAL A 280 -4.76 19.65 25.03
N VAL A 281 -4.19 18.47 25.29
CA VAL A 281 -3.52 17.63 24.31
C VAL A 281 -4.30 16.32 24.21
N PHE A 282 -4.97 16.11 23.08
CA PHE A 282 -5.57 14.82 22.77
C PHE A 282 -4.48 13.81 22.46
N ASP A 283 -4.63 12.61 22.97
CA ASP A 283 -3.80 11.46 22.63
C ASP A 283 -4.67 10.20 22.59
N GLU A 284 -4.03 9.06 22.39
CA GLU A 284 -4.70 7.78 22.20
C GLU A 284 -5.40 7.23 23.45
N THR A 285 -5.17 7.84 24.61
CA THR A 285 -5.87 7.51 25.86
C THR A 285 -7.26 8.15 25.94
N TRP A 286 -7.56 9.11 25.07
CA TRP A 286 -8.86 9.76 25.02
C TRP A 286 -9.85 8.97 24.16
N PHE A 287 -11.05 8.78 24.69
CA PHE A 287 -12.16 8.15 23.99
C PHE A 287 -13.35 9.11 23.99
N SER A 288 -14.06 9.12 22.87
CA SER A 288 -15.31 9.85 22.77
C SER A 288 -16.38 9.21 23.64
N ASP A 289 -17.19 10.05 24.26
CA ASP A 289 -18.31 9.63 25.10
C ASP A 289 -19.54 9.40 24.21
N THR A 290 -20.00 8.16 24.15
CA THR A 290 -21.13 7.75 23.30
C THR A 290 -22.43 8.44 23.69
N VAL A 291 -22.70 8.61 24.98
CA VAL A 291 -23.87 9.35 25.48
C VAL A 291 -23.79 10.80 25.01
N ARG A 292 -22.61 11.41 25.12
CA ARG A 292 -22.40 12.79 24.66
C ARG A 292 -22.57 12.93 23.15
N CYS A 293 -22.10 11.95 22.37
CA CYS A 293 -22.29 11.95 20.92
C CYS A 293 -23.79 11.95 20.57
N GLU A 294 -24.61 11.16 21.27
CA GLU A 294 -26.06 11.14 21.10
C GLU A 294 -26.73 12.46 21.49
N GLU A 295 -26.37 13.03 22.65
CA GLU A 295 -26.89 14.32 23.11
C GLU A 295 -26.63 15.46 22.11
N LEU A 296 -25.42 15.48 21.54
CA LEU A 296 -25.01 16.45 20.52
C LEU A 296 -25.55 16.11 19.14
N LYS A 297 -26.20 14.95 18.97
CA LYS A 297 -26.60 14.39 17.68
C LYS A 297 -25.42 14.29 16.70
N ASN A 298 -24.22 14.07 17.24
CA ASN A 298 -23.00 13.83 16.46
C ASN A 298 -22.93 12.35 16.08
N TRP A 299 -23.82 11.95 15.16
CA TRP A 299 -24.00 10.55 14.76
C TRP A 299 -22.76 9.94 14.11
N TYR A 300 -21.95 10.75 13.43
CA TYR A 300 -20.68 10.31 12.87
C TYR A 300 -19.68 9.92 13.98
N ALA A 301 -19.48 10.80 14.97
CA ALA A 301 -18.63 10.48 16.12
C ALA A 301 -19.14 9.24 16.88
N LEU A 302 -20.46 9.14 17.11
CA LEU A 302 -21.06 7.97 17.73
C LEU A 302 -20.77 6.68 16.96
N SER A 303 -21.02 6.69 15.64
CA SER A 303 -20.81 5.52 14.78
C SER A 303 -19.35 5.05 14.77
N LYS A 304 -18.40 5.98 14.68
CA LYS A 304 -16.96 5.67 14.68
C LYS A 304 -16.50 5.16 16.04
N THR A 305 -17.03 5.72 17.13
CA THR A 305 -16.73 5.29 18.50
C THR A 305 -17.22 3.87 18.73
N LEU A 306 -18.51 3.59 18.46
CA LEU A 306 -19.09 2.26 18.64
C LEU A 306 -18.45 1.19 17.75
N ALA A 307 -18.09 1.54 16.52
CA ALA A 307 -17.41 0.62 15.61
C ALA A 307 -15.99 0.27 16.12
N GLU A 308 -15.24 1.26 16.61
CA GLU A 308 -13.91 1.03 17.20
C GLU A 308 -14.00 0.20 18.50
N GLU A 309 -14.93 0.53 19.40
CA GLU A 309 -15.15 -0.25 20.64
C GLU A 309 -15.53 -1.71 20.33
N SER A 310 -16.43 -1.91 19.37
CA SER A 310 -16.85 -3.25 18.93
C SER A 310 -15.70 -4.03 18.32
N ALA A 311 -14.84 -3.36 17.54
CA ALA A 311 -13.66 -3.98 16.95
C ALA A 311 -12.67 -4.44 18.01
N TRP A 312 -12.32 -3.57 18.96
CA TRP A 312 -11.40 -3.92 20.06
C TRP A 312 -11.94 -5.08 20.88
N LYS A 313 -13.21 -5.01 21.30
CA LYS A 313 -13.86 -6.09 22.03
C LYS A 313 -13.80 -7.42 21.28
N PHE A 314 -14.19 -7.41 20.00
CA PHE A 314 -14.16 -8.61 19.18
C PHE A 314 -12.74 -9.17 19.03
N SER A 315 -11.76 -8.29 18.82
CA SER A 315 -10.36 -8.66 18.65
C SER A 315 -9.79 -9.34 19.89
N GLU A 316 -10.07 -8.80 21.07
CA GLU A 316 -9.69 -9.39 22.36
C GLU A 316 -10.34 -10.77 22.55
N ASP A 317 -11.64 -10.87 22.28
CA ASP A 317 -12.40 -12.12 22.43
C ASP A 317 -11.93 -13.24 21.48
N HIS A 318 -11.30 -12.90 20.35
CA HIS A 318 -10.87 -13.85 19.30
C HIS A 318 -9.35 -13.92 19.09
N GLY A 319 -8.56 -13.21 19.89
CA GLY A 319 -7.09 -13.22 19.79
C GLY A 319 -6.54 -12.63 18.50
N ILE A 320 -7.23 -11.67 17.89
CA ILE A 320 -6.75 -10.95 16.71
C ILE A 320 -5.80 -9.83 17.18
N ASP A 321 -4.64 -9.70 16.53
CA ASP A 321 -3.78 -8.52 16.69
C ASP A 321 -4.38 -7.35 15.89
N LEU A 322 -4.81 -6.31 16.60
CA LEU A 322 -5.51 -5.15 16.04
C LEU A 322 -4.72 -3.87 16.32
N VAL A 323 -4.66 -3.02 15.29
CA VAL A 323 -4.18 -1.64 15.40
C VAL A 323 -5.23 -0.71 14.78
N THR A 324 -5.48 0.44 15.41
CA THR A 324 -6.38 1.46 14.84
C THR A 324 -5.63 2.75 14.50
N ILE A 325 -5.93 3.28 13.31
CA ILE A 325 -5.44 4.58 12.86
C ILE A 325 -6.58 5.58 13.01
N CYS A 326 -6.36 6.65 13.78
CA CYS A 326 -7.32 7.71 14.05
C CYS A 326 -6.91 8.98 13.27
N PRO A 327 -7.23 9.08 11.97
CA PRO A 327 -6.87 10.25 11.19
C PRO A 327 -7.72 11.47 11.55
N GLY A 328 -7.13 12.64 11.37
CA GLY A 328 -7.84 13.91 11.37
C GLY A 328 -8.57 14.20 10.05
N PHE A 329 -8.74 15.47 9.74
CA PHE A 329 -9.36 15.95 8.51
C PHE A 329 -8.39 15.76 7.33
N CYS A 330 -8.62 14.70 6.56
CA CYS A 330 -7.73 14.28 5.47
C CYS A 330 -7.82 15.20 4.25
N ILE A 331 -6.70 15.81 3.89
CA ILE A 331 -6.47 16.59 2.66
C ILE A 331 -5.27 16.01 1.90
N GLY A 332 -5.03 16.45 0.67
CA GLY A 332 -3.92 16.02 -0.16
C GLY A 332 -4.35 15.73 -1.60
N PRO A 333 -3.43 15.18 -2.43
CA PRO A 333 -3.73 14.88 -3.82
C PRO A 333 -4.81 13.79 -3.95
N LEU A 334 -5.72 13.95 -4.92
CA LEU A 334 -6.79 13.01 -5.18
C LEU A 334 -6.35 11.97 -6.22
N ILE A 335 -6.49 10.69 -5.91
CA ILE A 335 -6.32 9.62 -6.91
C ILE A 335 -7.63 9.34 -7.65
N GLN A 336 -8.75 9.37 -6.92
CA GLN A 336 -10.08 9.11 -7.43
C GLN A 336 -10.60 10.27 -8.30
N PRO A 337 -11.55 10.02 -9.22
CA PRO A 337 -12.08 11.06 -10.10
C PRO A 337 -13.03 12.03 -9.40
N ALA A 338 -13.65 11.63 -8.28
CA ALA A 338 -14.62 12.44 -7.54
C ALA A 338 -14.10 12.83 -6.14
N PRO A 339 -14.36 14.04 -5.64
CA PRO A 339 -14.02 14.44 -4.28
C PRO A 339 -14.63 13.50 -3.23
N THR A 340 -13.85 13.16 -2.20
CA THR A 340 -14.39 12.55 -0.98
C THR A 340 -15.05 13.62 -0.11
N PHE A 341 -15.78 13.20 0.92
CA PHE A 341 -16.43 14.10 1.88
C PHE A 341 -15.47 15.18 2.43
N SER A 342 -14.26 14.80 2.86
CA SER A 342 -13.28 15.77 3.39
C SER A 342 -12.81 16.76 2.32
N ILE A 343 -12.66 16.34 1.06
CA ILE A 343 -12.29 17.22 -0.04
C ILE A 343 -13.46 18.13 -0.45
N GLU A 344 -14.70 17.66 -0.42
CA GLU A 344 -15.88 18.51 -0.62
C GLU A 344 -15.99 19.56 0.49
N ALA A 345 -15.68 19.18 1.73
CA ALA A 345 -15.64 20.10 2.85
C ALA A 345 -14.52 21.13 2.72
N PHE A 346 -13.34 20.70 2.25
CA PHE A 346 -12.25 21.59 1.90
C PHE A 346 -12.63 22.54 0.76
N LEU A 347 -13.34 22.08 -0.27
CA LEU A 347 -13.84 22.94 -1.35
C LEU A 347 -14.80 24.01 -0.84
N LYS A 348 -15.70 23.68 0.09
CA LYS A 348 -16.59 24.65 0.73
C LYS A 348 -15.83 25.64 1.60
N LEU A 349 -14.81 25.18 2.32
CA LEU A 349 -13.85 26.05 3.00
C LEU A 349 -13.23 27.01 1.99
N VAL A 350 -12.58 26.53 0.92
CA VAL A 350 -11.97 27.38 -0.12
C VAL A 350 -12.96 28.38 -0.74
N LYS A 351 -14.23 27.99 -0.94
CA LYS A 351 -15.30 28.86 -1.45
C LYS A 351 -15.94 29.77 -0.38
N GLY A 352 -15.52 29.64 0.87
CA GLY A 352 -16.03 30.39 2.02
C GLY A 352 -17.49 30.09 2.38
N THR A 353 -17.98 28.90 2.04
CA THR A 353 -19.31 28.37 2.36
C THR A 353 -19.25 27.33 3.48
N GLU A 354 -18.46 27.64 4.50
CA GLU A 354 -17.97 26.80 5.60
C GLU A 354 -18.94 25.72 6.15
N ILE A 355 -18.37 24.59 6.60
CA ILE A 355 -19.11 23.41 7.10
C ILE A 355 -19.00 23.22 8.62
N PHE A 356 -17.88 23.56 9.26
CA PHE A 356 -17.67 23.25 10.68
C PHE A 356 -18.05 24.43 11.59
N PRO A 357 -18.93 24.23 12.59
CA PRO A 357 -19.44 25.32 13.42
C PRO A 357 -18.41 26.01 14.33
N ASP A 358 -17.33 25.33 14.70
CA ASP A 358 -16.28 25.84 15.60
C ASP A 358 -15.09 26.47 14.86
N GLY A 359 -15.05 26.31 13.54
CA GLY A 359 -14.00 26.83 12.69
C GLY A 359 -12.62 26.16 12.86
N ILE A 360 -12.51 25.07 13.61
CA ILE A 360 -11.24 24.39 13.90
C ILE A 360 -11.08 23.15 13.02
N TYR A 361 -9.91 23.04 12.40
CA TYR A 361 -9.57 21.93 11.52
C TYR A 361 -8.33 21.20 12.03
N ILE A 362 -8.45 19.88 12.15
CA ILE A 362 -7.40 18.94 12.54
C ILE A 362 -6.76 18.30 11.31
N PHE A 363 -6.12 19.09 10.46
CA PHE A 363 -5.62 18.63 9.16
C PHE A 363 -4.56 17.53 9.24
N VAL A 364 -4.61 16.63 8.26
CA VAL A 364 -3.58 15.62 7.99
C VAL A 364 -3.50 15.36 6.48
N ASP A 365 -2.29 15.09 5.98
CA ASP A 365 -2.09 14.66 4.60
C ASP A 365 -2.53 13.21 4.42
N ILE A 366 -3.23 12.90 3.32
CA ILE A 366 -3.65 11.54 3.00
C ILE A 366 -2.46 10.58 2.85
N ARG A 367 -1.30 11.07 2.40
CA ARG A 367 -0.08 10.26 2.29
C ARG A 367 0.44 9.85 3.67
N ASP A 368 0.42 10.75 4.65
CA ASP A 368 0.79 10.43 6.04
C ASP A 368 -0.16 9.36 6.63
N VAL A 369 -1.46 9.42 6.29
CA VAL A 369 -2.44 8.42 6.74
C VAL A 369 -2.17 7.07 6.09
N VAL A 370 -1.86 7.02 4.79
CA VAL A 370 -1.50 5.78 4.08
C VAL A 370 -0.23 5.17 4.69
N ASP A 371 0.82 5.97 4.87
CA ASP A 371 2.07 5.53 5.49
C ASP A 371 1.84 5.01 6.92
N ALA A 372 0.97 5.66 7.70
CA ALA A 372 0.62 5.22 9.04
C ALA A 372 -0.05 3.84 9.05
N HIS A 373 -0.92 3.55 8.08
CA HIS A 373 -1.51 2.21 7.97
C HIS A 373 -0.43 1.16 7.66
N ILE A 374 0.40 1.42 6.63
CA ILE A 374 1.44 0.49 6.20
C ILE A 374 2.44 0.22 7.34
N LEU A 375 2.97 1.29 7.95
CA LEU A 375 3.95 1.17 9.03
C LEU A 375 3.37 0.52 10.28
N ALA A 376 2.10 0.77 10.61
CA ALA A 376 1.42 0.08 11.70
C ALA A 376 1.26 -1.42 11.45
N PHE A 377 1.08 -1.83 10.20
CA PHE A 377 1.07 -3.24 9.83
C PHE A 377 2.47 -3.87 9.89
N GLU A 378 3.46 -3.22 9.27
CA GLU A 378 4.81 -3.77 9.11
C GLU A 378 5.64 -3.75 10.38
N THR A 379 5.40 -2.80 11.29
CA THR A 379 6.18 -2.66 12.53
C THR A 379 5.73 -3.70 13.56
N PRO A 380 6.54 -4.71 13.92
CA PRO A 380 6.09 -5.80 14.80
C PRO A 380 5.62 -5.31 16.18
N THR A 381 6.23 -4.24 16.70
CA THR A 381 5.90 -3.66 18.01
C THR A 381 4.75 -2.66 17.98
N ALA A 382 4.18 -2.35 16.81
CA ALA A 382 3.02 -1.47 16.73
C ALA A 382 1.83 -2.12 17.43
N SER A 383 1.07 -1.32 18.18
CA SER A 383 -0.06 -1.79 18.99
C SER A 383 -0.99 -0.65 19.32
N GLY A 384 -2.23 -0.96 19.69
CA GLY A 384 -3.18 0.02 20.18
C GLY A 384 -3.65 0.97 19.08
N ARG A 385 -3.86 2.24 19.47
CA ARG A 385 -4.39 3.30 18.62
C ARG A 385 -3.25 4.24 18.21
N TYR A 386 -3.45 4.99 17.13
CA TYR A 386 -2.53 6.03 16.66
C TYR A 386 -3.30 7.27 16.19
N CYS A 387 -3.13 8.39 16.88
CA CYS A 387 -3.61 9.70 16.42
C CYS A 387 -2.75 10.19 15.27
N VAL A 388 -3.35 10.39 14.09
CA VAL A 388 -2.65 10.82 12.87
C VAL A 388 -3.20 12.18 12.45
N VAL A 389 -2.64 13.22 13.05
CA VAL A 389 -3.00 14.62 12.83
C VAL A 389 -1.72 15.43 12.61
N GLY A 390 -1.59 16.06 11.44
CA GLY A 390 -0.42 16.87 11.10
C GLY A 390 -0.44 18.23 11.77
N ARG A 391 -1.59 18.92 11.77
CA ARG A 391 -1.71 20.25 12.39
C ARG A 391 -3.16 20.58 12.78
N VAL A 392 -3.33 21.21 13.95
CA VAL A 392 -4.61 21.81 14.38
C VAL A 392 -4.54 23.31 14.12
N VAL A 393 -5.46 23.83 13.31
CA VAL A 393 -5.53 25.26 12.96
C VAL A 393 -6.97 25.73 12.87
N HIS A 394 -7.19 27.02 13.09
CA HIS A 394 -8.45 27.66 12.72
C HIS A 394 -8.51 27.88 11.20
N TYR A 395 -9.71 27.89 10.61
CA TYR A 395 -9.90 28.12 9.18
C TYR A 395 -9.19 29.38 8.69
N PHE A 396 -9.19 30.45 9.50
CA PHE A 396 -8.57 31.73 9.14
C PHE A 396 -7.06 31.59 8.88
N GLU A 397 -6.38 30.75 9.65
CA GLU A 397 -4.96 30.46 9.42
C GLU A 397 -4.77 29.61 8.15
N ALA A 398 -5.60 28.60 7.96
CA ALA A 398 -5.58 27.78 6.74
C ALA A 398 -5.81 28.64 5.48
N PHE A 399 -6.73 29.60 5.53
CA PHE A 399 -6.96 30.56 4.46
C PHE A 399 -5.78 31.49 4.19
N LYS A 400 -5.13 32.01 5.24
CA LYS A 400 -3.91 32.82 5.06
C LYS A 400 -2.80 32.04 4.36
N ILE A 401 -2.68 30.75 4.66
CA ILE A 401 -1.75 29.86 3.96
C ILE A 401 -2.21 29.69 2.51
N LEU A 402 -3.49 29.43 2.27
CA LEU A 402 -4.07 29.27 0.94
C LEU A 402 -3.94 30.52 0.06
N GLN A 403 -4.13 31.73 0.59
CA GLN A 403 -3.93 32.98 -0.15
C GLN A 403 -2.48 33.15 -0.60
N LYS A 404 -1.51 32.75 0.23
CA LYS A 404 -0.09 32.79 -0.15
C LYS A 404 0.23 31.79 -1.27
N ILE A 405 -0.43 30.63 -1.26
CA ILE A 405 -0.25 29.57 -2.26
C ILE A 405 -0.99 29.90 -3.57
N CYS A 406 -2.19 30.45 -3.46
CA CYS A 406 -3.10 30.77 -4.56
C CYS A 406 -3.64 32.21 -4.40
N PRO A 407 -2.88 33.25 -4.83
CA PRO A 407 -3.28 34.65 -4.65
C PRO A 407 -4.59 35.03 -5.35
N SER A 408 -5.04 34.27 -6.35
CA SER A 408 -6.32 34.45 -7.03
C SER A 408 -7.51 34.00 -6.18
N LEU A 409 -7.29 33.31 -5.05
CA LEU A 409 -8.33 32.91 -4.14
C LEU A 409 -8.82 34.13 -3.33
N HIS A 410 -10.01 34.60 -3.66
CA HIS A 410 -10.65 35.72 -2.95
C HIS A 410 -11.28 35.22 -1.65
N LEU A 411 -10.91 35.83 -0.52
CA LEU A 411 -11.56 35.55 0.76
C LEU A 411 -12.87 36.32 0.86
N PRO A 412 -13.95 35.70 1.36
CA PRO A 412 -15.13 36.46 1.72
C PRO A 412 -14.84 37.44 2.86
N GLU A 413 -15.30 38.68 2.73
CA GLU A 413 -15.08 39.79 3.67
C GLU A 413 -15.54 39.45 5.11
N LYS A 414 -16.51 38.53 5.25
CA LYS A 414 -17.07 38.08 6.53
C LYS A 414 -16.05 37.44 7.48
N PHE A 415 -14.88 37.02 6.98
CA PHE A 415 -13.86 36.29 7.75
C PHE A 415 -12.81 37.19 8.41
N GLU A 416 -12.82 38.51 8.19
CA GLU A 416 -11.83 39.42 8.80
C GLU A 416 -12.09 39.72 10.29
N ASP A 417 -13.35 39.63 10.71
CA ASP A 417 -13.81 39.92 12.08
C ASP A 417 -13.69 38.74 13.05
N ASP A 418 -13.44 37.52 12.54
CA ASP A 418 -13.50 36.24 13.28
C ASP A 418 -12.10 35.70 13.67
N LYS A 419 -11.13 36.60 13.90
CA LYS A 419 -9.74 36.22 14.24
C LYS A 419 -9.70 35.50 15.61
N PRO A 420 -9.29 34.24 15.68
CA PRO A 420 -9.03 33.58 16.96
C PRO A 420 -7.72 34.09 17.56
N SER A 421 -7.65 34.07 18.89
CA SER A 421 -6.46 34.47 19.63
C SER A 421 -5.32 33.43 19.53
N LEU A 422 -5.60 32.12 19.53
CA LEU A 422 -4.64 30.99 19.38
C LEU A 422 -5.40 29.69 18.99
N PRO A 423 -4.72 28.64 18.45
CA PRO A 423 -5.35 27.32 18.28
C PRO A 423 -5.82 26.75 19.63
N VAL A 424 -7.01 26.17 19.63
CA VAL A 424 -7.79 25.91 20.85
C VAL A 424 -7.34 24.66 21.60
N TYR A 425 -6.69 23.69 20.95
CA TYR A 425 -6.16 22.46 21.57
C TYR A 425 -5.08 21.84 20.66
N LYS A 426 -4.40 20.81 21.16
CA LYS A 426 -3.38 20.05 20.41
C LYS A 426 -3.77 18.59 20.30
N VAL A 427 -3.14 17.89 19.36
CA VAL A 427 -3.18 16.42 19.25
C VAL A 427 -1.73 15.92 19.31
N SER A 428 -1.47 14.93 20.14
CA SER A 428 -0.16 14.29 20.26
C SER A 428 0.20 13.60 18.94
N GLN A 429 1.47 13.70 18.59
CA GLN A 429 2.05 13.06 17.41
C GLN A 429 3.04 11.95 17.80
N ASP A 430 3.23 11.71 19.09
CA ASP A 430 4.34 10.91 19.60
C ASP A 430 4.26 9.45 19.12
N ARG A 431 3.08 8.83 19.21
CA ARG A 431 2.90 7.45 18.73
C ARG A 431 3.04 7.35 17.23
N ALA A 432 2.43 8.27 16.46
CA ALA A 432 2.58 8.27 15.00
C ALA A 432 4.06 8.44 14.59
N ARG A 433 4.79 9.37 15.23
CA ARG A 433 6.24 9.53 15.00
C ARG A 433 7.05 8.31 15.42
N SER A 434 6.62 7.59 16.47
CA SER A 434 7.27 6.33 16.87
C SER A 434 7.13 5.20 15.84
N LEU A 435 6.12 5.26 14.95
CA LEU A 435 6.04 4.38 13.77
C LEU A 435 6.97 4.79 12.63
N GLY A 436 7.59 5.98 12.70
CA GLY A 436 8.40 6.56 11.63
C GLY A 436 7.69 7.61 10.79
N ILE A 437 6.48 8.06 11.17
CA ILE A 437 5.74 9.08 10.43
C ILE A 437 6.43 10.44 10.51
N ASN A 438 6.73 10.99 9.34
CA ASN A 438 7.23 12.34 9.16
C ASN A 438 6.16 13.21 8.49
N PHE A 439 5.29 13.79 9.31
CA PHE A 439 4.15 14.56 8.83
C PHE A 439 4.51 15.61 7.78
N ILE A 440 3.81 15.54 6.65
CA ILE A 440 3.92 16.53 5.58
C ILE A 440 3.44 17.90 6.10
N PRO A 441 4.18 18.99 5.84
CA PRO A 441 3.76 20.32 6.27
C PRO A 441 2.40 20.71 5.70
N LEU A 442 1.56 21.36 6.51
CA LEU A 442 0.22 21.79 6.11
C LEU A 442 0.22 22.62 4.81
N GLU A 443 1.23 23.46 4.62
CA GLU A 443 1.42 24.30 3.44
C GLU A 443 1.63 23.47 2.16
N VAL A 444 2.23 22.28 2.27
CA VAL A 444 2.40 21.35 1.15
C VAL A 444 1.09 20.62 0.88
N SER A 445 0.45 20.09 1.92
CA SER A 445 -0.84 19.39 1.79
C SER A 445 -1.93 20.27 1.20
N LEU A 446 -2.05 21.53 1.65
CA LEU A 446 -3.01 22.50 1.12
C LEU A 446 -2.75 22.80 -0.37
N ARG A 447 -1.48 22.98 -0.75
CA ARG A 447 -1.08 23.22 -2.14
C ARG A 447 -1.43 22.05 -3.03
N ASP A 448 -1.00 20.85 -2.66
CA ASP A 448 -1.21 19.63 -3.44
C ASP A 448 -2.71 19.32 -3.58
N THR A 449 -3.50 19.63 -2.55
CA THR A 449 -4.97 19.53 -2.62
C THR A 449 -5.55 20.49 -3.65
N VAL A 450 -5.14 21.77 -3.61
CA VAL A 450 -5.62 22.80 -4.54
C VAL A 450 -5.22 22.48 -5.97
N GLU A 451 -3.97 22.09 -6.21
CA GLU A 451 -3.49 21.74 -7.56
C GLU A 451 -4.22 20.50 -8.09
N SER A 452 -4.40 19.45 -7.27
CA SER A 452 -5.16 18.26 -7.68
C SER A 452 -6.63 18.58 -8.00
N LEU A 453 -7.24 19.50 -7.26
CA LEU A 453 -8.59 19.99 -7.53
C LEU A 453 -8.69 20.81 -8.83
N LYS A 454 -7.66 21.59 -9.16
CA LYS A 454 -7.58 22.32 -10.44
C LYS A 454 -7.40 21.35 -11.60
N GLU A 455 -6.48 20.40 -11.50
CA GLU A 455 -6.21 19.38 -12.52
C GLU A 455 -7.46 18.56 -12.85
N LYS A 456 -8.30 18.28 -11.85
CA LYS A 456 -9.56 17.55 -12.02
C LYS A 456 -10.78 18.45 -12.32
N GLY A 457 -10.58 19.76 -12.47
CA GLY A 457 -11.62 20.71 -12.88
C GLY A 457 -12.65 21.08 -11.81
N PHE A 458 -12.38 20.80 -10.53
CA PHE A 458 -13.26 21.14 -9.40
C PHE A 458 -13.02 22.56 -8.85
N LEU A 459 -11.84 23.12 -9.13
CA LEU A 459 -11.50 24.52 -8.87
C LEU A 459 -11.13 25.21 -10.18
N ILE A 460 -11.86 26.27 -10.52
CA ILE A 460 -11.59 27.15 -11.66
C ILE A 460 -11.47 28.55 -11.06
N PHE A 461 -10.40 29.26 -11.40
CA PHE A 461 -10.16 30.64 -10.99
C PHE A 461 -10.28 31.58 -12.18
#